data_AF-A0A4Q5QT13-F1
#
_entry.id   AF-A0A4Q5QT13-F1
#
_cell.length_a   1.000
_cell.length_b   1.000
_cell.length_c   1.000
_cell.angle_alpha   90.00
_cell.angle_beta   90.00
_cell.angle_gamma   90.00
#
_symmetry.space_group_name_H-M   'P 1'
#
loop_
_entity.id
_entity.type
_entity.pdbx_description
1 polymer ?
#
loop_
_entity_poly.entity_id
_entity_poly.type
_entity_poly.pdbx_seq_one_letter_code
_entity_poly.pdbx_strand_id
1 'polypeptide(L)'
;MSIEPATRLTQRHIAIAATALCITSLALFWPGTAMYDTVAQYRQVLSGVYDDWHPPAMARVWALLASFGPGATPMLVLQLVTYWLGLGLIAATLARAGRSRSAVAILAIGVLPPFLGWQGVVLKDAQLVGALLAAVGIIGWWRLARRPLPGAMWIPVALLLAYAVLVRANAVFIVVPLLVTLAPRPKHLLAKLVVGLIAVVIVLGVAPVVNHKMLRAQHSGVESTQALYDIAGIAARAHSSD
;
A
#
# COMPACT_ATOMS: atom_id res chain seq x y z
N MET A 1 -48.53 6.02 12.43
CA MET A 1 -47.57 5.80 11.32
C MET A 1 -46.27 5.29 11.93
N SER A 2 -46.17 3.96 12.12
CA SER A 2 -44.96 3.33 12.63
C SER A 2 -43.89 3.39 11.55
N ILE A 3 -42.89 4.25 11.72
CA ILE A 3 -41.71 4.23 10.87
C ILE A 3 -41.01 2.89 11.15
N GLU A 4 -41.12 1.95 10.22
CA GLU A 4 -40.31 0.73 10.24
C GLU A 4 -38.85 1.12 10.49
N PRO A 5 -38.15 0.48 11.44
CA PRO A 5 -36.74 0.75 11.64
C PRO A 5 -36.02 0.38 10.34
N ALA A 6 -35.49 1.39 9.64
CA ALA A 6 -34.73 1.22 8.41
C ALA A 6 -33.80 0.00 8.54
N THR A 7 -33.94 -0.96 7.63
CA THR A 7 -33.21 -2.23 7.64
C THR A 7 -31.72 -1.96 7.85
N ARG A 8 -31.20 -2.33 9.02
CA ARG A 8 -29.79 -2.07 9.35
C ARG A 8 -28.92 -2.96 8.47
N LEU A 9 -28.06 -2.33 7.66
CA LEU A 9 -27.04 -3.06 6.88
C LEU A 9 -26.18 -3.88 7.83
N THR A 10 -26.18 -5.20 7.63
CA THR A 10 -25.34 -6.13 8.39
C THR A 10 -23.94 -6.23 7.77
N GLN A 11 -22.99 -6.76 8.53
CA GLN A 11 -21.62 -7.01 8.04
C GLN A 11 -21.58 -7.88 6.77
N ARG A 12 -22.55 -8.79 6.60
CA ARG A 12 -22.63 -9.69 5.43
C ARG A 12 -22.92 -8.89 4.16
N HIS A 13 -23.89 -7.97 4.22
CA HIS A 13 -24.20 -7.10 3.09
C HIS A 13 -23.00 -6.25 2.69
N ILE A 14 -22.25 -5.71 3.66
CA ILE A 14 -21.05 -4.93 3.40
C ILE A 14 -19.95 -5.79 2.76
N ALA A 15 -19.74 -7.02 3.25
CA ALA A 15 -18.76 -7.93 2.66
C ALA A 15 -19.13 -8.28 1.21
N ILE A 16 -20.40 -8.59 0.94
CA ILE A 16 -20.89 -8.85 -0.41
C ILE A 16 -20.68 -7.63 -1.31
N ALA A 17 -21.02 -6.43 -0.83
CA ALA A 17 -20.84 -5.19 -1.59
C ALA A 17 -19.35 -4.93 -1.89
N ALA A 18 -18.45 -5.07 -0.92
CA ALA A 18 -17.02 -4.89 -1.13
C ALA A 18 -16.45 -5.91 -2.14
N THR A 19 -16.87 -7.17 -2.05
CA THR A 19 -16.47 -8.20 -3.03
C THR A 19 -17.01 -7.88 -4.42
N ALA A 20 -18.28 -7.47 -4.55
CA ALA A 20 -18.86 -7.07 -5.82
C ALA A 20 -18.10 -5.88 -6.42
N LEU A 21 -17.81 -4.85 -5.62
CA LEU A 21 -17.01 -3.69 -6.03
C LEU A 21 -15.59 -4.10 -6.46
N CYS A 22 -14.97 -5.06 -5.78
CA CYS A 22 -13.68 -5.60 -6.20
C CYS A 22 -13.74 -6.26 -7.58
N ILE A 23 -14.75 -7.12 -7.80
CA ILE A 23 -14.94 -7.80 -9.09
C ILE A 23 -15.25 -6.79 -10.19
N THR A 24 -16.14 -5.82 -9.93
CA THR A 24 -16.46 -4.76 -10.88
C THR A 24 -15.24 -3.89 -11.21
N SER A 25 -14.42 -3.55 -10.21
CA SER A 25 -13.18 -2.80 -10.42
C SER A 25 -12.20 -3.59 -11.27
N LEU A 26 -12.06 -4.90 -11.01
CA LEU A 26 -11.21 -5.78 -11.82
C LEU A 26 -11.70 -5.84 -13.27
N ALA A 27 -13.01 -5.99 -13.48
CA ALA A 27 -13.58 -6.01 -14.82
C ALA A 27 -13.39 -4.67 -15.56
N LEU A 28 -13.52 -3.54 -14.85
CA LEU A 28 -13.38 -2.20 -15.42
C LEU A 28 -11.93 -1.90 -15.83
N PHE A 29 -10.96 -2.33 -15.02
CA PHE A 29 -9.55 -2.00 -15.22
C PHE A 29 -8.73 -3.13 -15.83
N TRP A 30 -9.34 -4.25 -16.23
CA TRP A 30 -8.63 -5.38 -16.81
C TRP A 30 -7.91 -5.01 -18.14
N PRO A 31 -6.68 -5.47 -18.40
CA PRO A 31 -5.76 -6.24 -17.54
C PRO A 31 -4.86 -5.36 -16.63
N GLY A 32 -5.13 -4.06 -16.59
CA GLY A 32 -4.36 -3.06 -15.86
C GLY A 32 -3.54 -2.22 -16.82
N THR A 33 -3.34 -0.96 -16.48
CA THR A 33 -2.50 -0.05 -17.25
C THR A 33 -1.11 0.03 -16.61
N ALA A 34 -0.07 -0.17 -17.43
CA ALA A 34 1.32 -0.02 -17.01
C ALA A 34 1.84 1.35 -17.47
N MET A 35 2.41 2.12 -16.53
CA MET A 35 3.10 3.38 -16.82
C MET A 35 4.61 3.15 -16.98
N TYR A 36 5.36 4.20 -17.31
CA TYR A 36 6.81 4.13 -17.54
C TYR A 36 7.58 3.32 -16.48
N ASP A 37 7.37 3.65 -15.20
CA ASP A 37 7.98 2.92 -14.06
C ASP A 37 7.59 1.43 -14.06
N THR A 38 6.33 1.13 -14.31
CA THR A 38 5.79 -0.23 -14.35
C THR A 38 6.38 -1.05 -15.51
N VAL A 39 6.60 -0.41 -16.66
CA VAL A 39 7.24 -1.03 -17.84
C VAL A 39 8.70 -1.33 -17.56
N ALA A 40 9.43 -0.41 -16.90
CA ALA A 40 10.80 -0.64 -16.48
C ALA A 40 10.90 -1.83 -15.50
N GLN A 41 10.01 -1.89 -14.51
CA GLN A 41 9.94 -3.02 -13.56
C GLN A 41 9.58 -4.34 -14.26
N TYR A 42 8.66 -4.33 -15.23
CA TYR A 42 8.34 -5.55 -15.99
C TYR A 42 9.53 -6.06 -16.82
N ARG A 43 10.37 -5.15 -17.37
CA ARG A 43 11.63 -5.55 -18.01
C ARG A 43 12.61 -6.21 -17.02
N GLN A 44 12.67 -5.74 -15.78
CA GLN A 44 13.46 -6.39 -14.73
C GLN A 44 12.93 -7.80 -14.41
N VAL A 45 11.61 -7.98 -14.37
CA VAL A 45 10.99 -9.30 -14.19
C VAL A 45 11.37 -10.25 -15.32
N LEU A 46 11.29 -9.81 -16.58
CA LEU A 46 11.62 -10.63 -17.75
C LEU A 46 13.12 -10.96 -17.84
N SER A 47 13.98 -10.00 -17.52
CA SER A 47 15.44 -10.17 -17.59
C SER A 47 16.03 -10.90 -16.38
N GLY A 48 15.33 -10.91 -15.25
CA GLY A 48 15.84 -11.41 -13.97
C GLY A 48 16.93 -10.53 -13.35
N VAL A 49 17.24 -9.39 -13.97
CA VAL A 49 18.21 -8.40 -13.48
C VAL A 49 17.44 -7.29 -12.79
N TYR A 50 17.73 -7.08 -11.51
CA TYR A 50 17.06 -6.09 -10.67
C TYR A 50 18.09 -5.03 -10.26
N ASP A 51 17.77 -3.77 -10.49
CA ASP A 51 18.53 -2.62 -9.99
C ASP A 51 17.75 -1.92 -8.86
N ASP A 52 18.38 -0.93 -8.23
CA ASP A 52 17.79 -0.11 -7.17
C ASP A 52 17.13 1.20 -7.67
N TRP A 53 17.08 1.43 -8.99
CA TRP A 53 16.42 2.62 -9.55
C TRP A 53 14.93 2.62 -9.21
N HIS A 54 14.32 1.43 -9.20
CA HIS A 54 13.01 1.19 -8.63
C HIS A 54 13.14 0.21 -7.45
N PRO A 55 12.38 0.39 -6.35
CA PRO A 55 12.45 -0.56 -5.24
C PRO A 55 12.12 -1.99 -5.72
N PRO A 56 13.04 -2.95 -5.57
CA PRO A 56 12.96 -4.25 -6.23
C PRO A 56 11.84 -5.13 -5.66
N ALA A 57 11.25 -4.76 -4.52
CA ALA A 57 10.22 -5.54 -3.87
C ALA A 57 8.97 -5.73 -4.74
N MET A 58 8.51 -4.68 -5.43
CA MET A 58 7.37 -4.80 -6.35
C MET A 58 7.70 -5.73 -7.53
N ALA A 59 8.88 -5.60 -8.13
CA ALA A 59 9.32 -6.45 -9.23
C ALA A 59 9.50 -7.91 -8.80
N ARG A 60 10.03 -8.16 -7.59
CA ARG A 60 10.17 -9.53 -7.04
C ARG A 60 8.83 -10.17 -6.72
N VAL A 61 7.90 -9.43 -6.12
CA VAL A 61 6.52 -9.92 -5.91
C VAL A 61 5.85 -10.20 -7.25
N TRP A 62 6.06 -9.35 -8.24
CA TRP A 62 5.54 -9.57 -9.59
C TRP A 62 6.14 -10.84 -10.21
N ALA A 63 7.45 -11.07 -10.11
CA ALA A 63 8.08 -12.29 -10.62
C ALA A 63 7.48 -13.57 -9.99
N LEU A 64 7.17 -13.54 -8.69
CA LEU A 64 6.49 -14.65 -8.01
C LEU A 64 5.05 -14.85 -8.50
N LEU A 65 4.39 -13.77 -8.93
CA LEU A 65 3.01 -13.79 -9.39
C LEU A 65 2.88 -13.94 -10.92
N ALA A 66 3.98 -13.90 -11.66
CA ALA A 66 3.98 -13.87 -13.13
C ALA A 66 3.34 -15.12 -13.75
N SER A 67 3.33 -16.27 -13.05
CA SER A 67 2.67 -17.49 -13.50
C SER A 67 1.13 -17.41 -13.47
N PHE A 68 0.55 -16.45 -12.76
CA PHE A 68 -0.92 -16.32 -12.61
C PHE A 68 -1.58 -15.48 -13.70
N GLY A 69 -0.80 -14.81 -14.56
CA GLY A 69 -1.35 -14.04 -15.66
C GLY A 69 -0.30 -13.23 -16.41
N PRO A 70 -0.58 -12.84 -17.67
CA PRO A 70 0.36 -12.08 -18.47
C PRO A 70 0.44 -10.61 -18.03
N GLY A 71 1.57 -9.97 -18.30
CA GLY A 71 1.76 -8.54 -18.12
C GLY A 71 1.47 -8.07 -16.68
N ALA A 72 0.77 -6.94 -16.55
CA ALA A 72 0.48 -6.28 -15.27
C ALA A 72 -0.69 -6.88 -14.48
N THR A 73 -1.40 -7.84 -15.07
CA THR A 73 -2.61 -8.47 -14.53
C THR A 73 -2.46 -9.00 -13.10
N PRO A 74 -1.41 -9.77 -12.75
CA PRO A 74 -1.30 -10.33 -11.39
C PRO A 74 -1.15 -9.24 -10.33
N MET A 75 -0.47 -8.15 -10.69
CA MET A 75 -0.26 -7.01 -9.81
C MET A 75 -1.52 -6.15 -9.68
N LEU A 76 -2.31 -6.01 -10.74
CA LEU A 76 -3.64 -5.38 -10.66
C LEU A 76 -4.55 -6.16 -9.71
N VAL A 77 -4.57 -7.49 -9.81
CA VAL A 77 -5.35 -8.35 -8.91
C VAL A 77 -4.93 -8.13 -7.47
N LEU A 78 -3.62 -8.18 -7.17
CA LEU A 78 -3.11 -7.93 -5.82
C LEU A 78 -3.53 -6.54 -5.30
N GLN A 79 -3.43 -5.52 -6.15
CA GLN A 79 -3.79 -4.13 -5.82
C GLN A 79 -5.24 -4.00 -5.41
N LEU A 80 -6.16 -4.44 -6.28
CA LEU A 80 -7.59 -4.27 -6.08
C LEU A 80 -8.11 -5.17 -4.95
N VAL A 81 -7.57 -6.39 -4.83
CA VAL A 81 -7.93 -7.28 -3.72
C VAL A 81 -7.52 -6.67 -2.38
N THR A 82 -6.29 -6.17 -2.24
CA THR A 82 -5.85 -5.57 -0.98
C THR A 82 -6.58 -4.26 -0.67
N TYR A 83 -6.84 -3.42 -1.68
CA TYR A 83 -7.62 -2.20 -1.56
C TYR A 83 -9.04 -2.46 -1.03
N TRP A 84 -9.80 -3.35 -1.70
CA TRP A 84 -11.18 -3.67 -1.33
C TRP A 84 -11.29 -4.53 -0.07
N LEU A 85 -10.29 -5.38 0.21
CA LEU A 85 -10.20 -6.10 1.48
C LEU A 85 -10.11 -5.12 2.66
N GLY A 86 -9.21 -4.14 2.56
CA GLY A 86 -9.05 -3.12 3.60
C GLY A 86 -10.31 -2.31 3.86
N LEU A 87 -10.87 -1.72 2.80
CA LEU A 87 -12.09 -0.93 2.87
C LEU A 87 -13.29 -1.76 3.34
N GLY A 88 -13.43 -2.99 2.82
CA GLY A 88 -14.51 -3.91 3.17
C GLY A 88 -14.46 -4.31 4.65
N LEU A 89 -13.28 -4.63 5.18
CA LEU A 89 -13.11 -4.94 6.61
C LEU A 89 -13.45 -3.73 7.49
N ILE A 90 -12.95 -2.54 7.16
CA ILE A 90 -13.26 -1.31 7.90
C ILE A 90 -14.78 -1.04 7.87
N ALA A 91 -15.39 -1.04 6.69
CA ALA A 91 -16.82 -0.82 6.55
C ALA A 91 -17.64 -1.87 7.31
N ALA A 92 -17.26 -3.16 7.23
CA ALA A 92 -17.99 -4.24 7.89
C ALA A 92 -17.88 -4.14 9.41
N THR A 93 -16.74 -3.70 9.97
CA THR A 93 -16.65 -3.39 11.41
C THR A 93 -17.56 -2.26 11.84
N LEU A 94 -17.66 -1.19 11.04
CA LEU A 94 -18.53 -0.06 11.33
C LEU A 94 -20.01 -0.47 11.29
N ALA A 95 -20.41 -1.28 10.29
CA ALA A 95 -21.75 -1.82 10.22
C ALA A 95 -22.07 -2.73 11.42
N ARG A 96 -21.14 -3.60 11.82
CA ARG A 96 -21.27 -4.42 13.03
C ARG A 96 -21.43 -3.57 14.30
N ALA A 97 -20.80 -2.40 14.35
CA ALA A 97 -20.94 -1.44 15.45
C ALA A 97 -22.22 -0.57 15.34
N GLY A 98 -23.14 -0.87 14.42
CA GLY A 98 -24.39 -0.12 14.21
C GLY A 98 -24.23 1.19 13.43
N ARG A 99 -23.03 1.47 12.90
CA ARG A 99 -22.71 2.69 12.14
C ARG A 99 -22.85 2.47 10.62
N SER A 100 -24.01 1.99 10.18
CA SER A 100 -24.25 1.61 8.78
C SER A 100 -24.02 2.76 7.79
N ARG A 101 -24.35 4.01 8.15
CA ARG A 101 -24.05 5.19 7.30
C ARG A 101 -22.55 5.38 7.10
N SER A 102 -21.74 5.22 8.15
CA SER A 102 -20.28 5.30 8.05
C SER A 102 -19.71 4.14 7.23
N ALA A 103 -20.28 2.94 7.35
CA ALA A 103 -19.88 1.80 6.54
C ALA A 103 -20.08 2.05 5.04
N VAL A 104 -21.27 2.57 4.66
CA VAL A 104 -21.56 2.95 3.27
C VAL A 104 -20.65 4.08 2.80
N ALA A 105 -20.39 5.08 3.66
CA ALA A 105 -19.49 6.18 3.32
C ALA A 105 -18.06 5.69 3.00
N ILE A 106 -17.53 4.72 3.76
CA ILE A 106 -16.21 4.13 3.47
C ILE A 106 -16.17 3.47 2.09
N LEU A 107 -17.19 2.66 1.75
CA LEU A 107 -17.25 2.05 0.42
C LEU A 107 -17.44 3.10 -0.68
N ALA A 108 -18.28 4.11 -0.45
CA ALA A 108 -18.52 5.19 -1.41
C ALA A 108 -17.25 5.99 -1.69
N ILE A 109 -16.48 6.36 -0.66
CA ILE A 109 -15.15 6.98 -0.80
C ILE A 109 -14.26 6.09 -1.66
N GLY A 110 -14.29 4.78 -1.42
CA GLY A 110 -13.53 3.79 -2.18
C GLY A 110 -13.84 3.77 -3.68
N VAL A 111 -15.05 4.16 -4.09
CA VAL A 111 -15.49 4.21 -5.50
C VAL A 111 -15.20 5.57 -6.16
N LEU A 112 -14.97 6.64 -5.38
CA LEU A 112 -14.79 7.96 -5.96
C LEU A 112 -13.61 7.98 -6.95
N PRO A 113 -13.74 8.68 -8.09
CA PRO A 113 -12.72 8.69 -9.14
C PRO A 113 -11.29 9.01 -8.67
N PRO A 114 -11.06 9.97 -7.73
CA PRO A 114 -9.71 10.25 -7.23
C PRO A 114 -9.06 9.09 -6.49
N PHE A 115 -9.83 8.15 -5.93
CA PHE A 115 -9.27 6.98 -5.24
C PHE A 115 -9.25 5.78 -6.17
N LEU A 116 -10.41 5.43 -6.76
CA LEU A 116 -10.54 4.22 -7.58
C LEU A 116 -9.83 4.34 -8.93
N GLY A 117 -9.86 5.51 -9.59
CA GLY A 117 -9.29 5.70 -10.92
C GLY A 117 -7.79 5.39 -10.96
N TRP A 118 -7.06 5.80 -9.90
CA TRP A 118 -5.63 5.50 -9.77
C TRP A 118 -5.34 4.04 -9.44
N GLN A 119 -6.33 3.26 -8.97
CA GLN A 119 -6.18 1.81 -8.76
C GLN A 119 -6.24 1.01 -10.07
N GLY A 120 -6.64 1.61 -11.19
CA GLY A 120 -6.57 0.97 -12.51
C GLY A 120 -5.17 0.97 -13.14
N VAL A 121 -4.27 1.79 -12.60
CA VAL A 121 -2.87 1.86 -13.01
C VAL A 121 -2.03 1.05 -12.03
N VAL A 122 -1.20 0.14 -12.55
CA VAL A 122 -0.34 -0.72 -11.72
C VAL A 122 0.89 0.08 -11.30
N LEU A 123 0.76 0.77 -10.17
CA LEU A 123 1.78 1.68 -9.64
C LEU A 123 2.21 1.26 -8.24
N LYS A 124 3.48 1.51 -7.91
CA LYS A 124 4.02 1.36 -6.55
C LYS A 124 3.18 2.09 -5.49
N ASP A 125 2.60 3.24 -5.84
CA ASP A 125 1.78 4.04 -4.94
C ASP A 125 0.43 3.38 -4.64
N ALA A 126 -0.17 2.77 -5.65
CA ALA A 126 -1.42 2.05 -5.50
C ALA A 126 -1.21 0.71 -4.77
N GLN A 127 -0.08 0.03 -5.01
CA GLN A 127 0.36 -1.13 -4.21
C GLN A 127 0.56 -0.78 -2.73
N LEU A 128 1.22 0.35 -2.44
CA LEU A 128 1.39 0.89 -1.09
C LEU A 128 0.05 1.13 -0.41
N VAL A 129 -0.88 1.83 -1.08
CA VAL A 129 -2.22 2.13 -0.55
C VAL A 129 -3.00 0.85 -0.27
N GLY A 130 -3.03 -0.10 -1.22
CA GLY A 130 -3.70 -1.39 -1.05
C GLY A 130 -3.16 -2.17 0.16
N ALA A 131 -1.83 -2.28 0.27
CA ALA A 131 -1.19 -3.01 1.36
C ALA A 131 -1.47 -2.38 2.75
N LEU A 132 -1.37 -1.04 2.84
CA LEU A 132 -1.67 -0.32 4.07
C LEU A 132 -3.16 -0.44 4.46
N LEU A 133 -4.07 -0.29 3.49
CA LEU A 133 -5.51 -0.45 3.75
C LEU A 133 -5.84 -1.86 4.21
N ALA A 134 -5.29 -2.90 3.58
CA ALA A 134 -5.48 -4.28 4.02
C ALA A 134 -4.97 -4.50 5.45
N ALA A 135 -3.76 -4.01 5.77
CA ALA A 135 -3.19 -4.14 7.12
C ALA A 135 -4.06 -3.43 8.17
N VAL A 136 -4.45 -2.18 7.92
CA VAL A 136 -5.33 -1.41 8.81
C VAL A 136 -6.70 -2.06 8.92
N GLY A 137 -7.25 -2.59 7.84
CA GLY A 137 -8.53 -3.32 7.84
C GLY A 137 -8.50 -4.58 8.69
N ILE A 138 -7.43 -5.39 8.58
CA ILE A 138 -7.24 -6.59 9.41
C ILE A 138 -7.11 -6.21 10.88
N ILE A 139 -6.26 -5.23 11.22
CA ILE A 139 -6.08 -4.76 12.60
C ILE A 139 -7.41 -4.21 13.16
N GLY A 140 -8.08 -3.37 12.37
CA GLY A 140 -9.35 -2.74 12.70
C GLY A 140 -10.45 -3.77 12.93
N TRP A 141 -10.50 -4.85 12.13
CA TRP A 141 -11.45 -5.96 12.27
C TRP A 141 -11.55 -6.51 13.68
N TRP A 142 -10.39 -6.68 14.34
CA TRP A 142 -10.30 -7.21 15.69
C TRP A 142 -10.38 -6.11 16.75
N ARG A 143 -9.60 -5.04 16.58
CA ARG A 143 -9.47 -3.98 17.59
C ARG A 143 -10.76 -3.19 17.79
N LEU A 144 -11.51 -2.88 16.74
CA LEU A 144 -12.80 -2.18 16.88
C LEU A 144 -13.87 -3.05 17.55
N ALA A 145 -13.74 -4.37 17.48
CA ALA A 145 -14.56 -5.30 18.27
C ALA A 145 -14.06 -5.50 19.70
N ARG A 146 -13.09 -4.70 20.16
CA ARG A 146 -12.42 -4.84 21.48
C ARG A 146 -11.79 -6.22 21.69
N ARG A 147 -11.39 -6.88 20.61
CA ARG A 147 -10.68 -8.17 20.65
C ARG A 147 -9.20 -7.95 20.35
N PRO A 148 -8.29 -8.72 20.99
CA PRO A 148 -6.90 -8.73 20.58
C PRO A 148 -6.78 -9.29 19.17
N LEU A 149 -5.77 -8.83 18.43
CA LEU A 149 -5.42 -9.41 17.14
C LEU A 149 -4.84 -10.83 17.39
N PRO A 150 -5.39 -11.90 16.80
CA PRO A 150 -4.86 -13.24 16.97
C PRO A 150 -3.40 -13.33 16.53
N GLY A 151 -2.60 -14.16 17.21
CA GLY A 151 -1.18 -14.37 16.89
C GLY A 151 -0.93 -14.61 15.40
N ALA A 152 -1.71 -15.48 14.77
CA ALA A 152 -1.61 -15.83 13.36
C ALA A 152 -1.82 -14.63 12.41
N MET A 153 -2.61 -13.63 12.80
CA MET A 153 -2.89 -12.45 11.97
C MET A 153 -1.75 -11.44 11.95
N TRP A 154 -0.77 -11.55 12.86
CA TRP A 154 0.43 -10.73 12.80
C TRP A 154 1.30 -11.04 11.59
N ILE A 155 1.28 -12.29 11.08
CA ILE A 155 2.06 -12.68 9.90
C ILE A 155 1.61 -11.91 8.66
N PRO A 156 0.34 -11.98 8.21
CA PRO A 156 -0.09 -11.23 7.02
C PRO A 156 0.02 -9.72 7.24
N VAL A 157 -0.25 -9.20 8.45
CA VAL A 157 -0.07 -7.77 8.75
C VAL A 157 1.38 -7.35 8.61
N ALA A 158 2.33 -8.11 9.17
CA ALA A 158 3.75 -7.80 9.07
C ALA A 158 4.23 -7.86 7.61
N LEU A 159 3.78 -8.84 6.83
CA LEU A 159 4.12 -8.95 5.40
C LEU A 159 3.60 -7.76 4.60
N LEU A 160 2.35 -7.33 4.83
CA LEU A 160 1.76 -6.16 4.15
C LEU A 160 2.50 -4.87 4.51
N LEU A 161 2.84 -4.66 5.79
CA LEU A 161 3.57 -3.47 6.23
C LEU A 161 5.02 -3.47 5.75
N ALA A 162 5.68 -4.62 5.73
CA ALA A 162 7.02 -4.76 5.16
C ALA A 162 7.01 -4.48 3.66
N TYR A 163 6.04 -5.05 2.92
CA TYR A 163 5.85 -4.77 1.50
C TYR A 163 5.62 -3.27 1.25
N ALA A 164 4.76 -2.60 2.04
CA ALA A 164 4.54 -1.16 1.95
C ALA A 164 5.84 -0.34 2.07
N VAL A 165 6.67 -0.62 3.08
CA VAL A 165 7.97 0.06 3.28
C VAL A 165 8.95 -0.24 2.16
N LEU A 166 9.00 -1.48 1.68
CA LEU A 166 9.93 -1.89 0.64
C LEU A 166 9.53 -1.39 -0.75
N VAL A 167 8.23 -1.22 -1.02
CA VAL A 167 7.73 -0.65 -2.29
C VAL A 167 7.97 0.85 -2.36
N ARG A 168 7.96 1.54 -1.20
CA ARG A 168 8.22 2.98 -1.14
C ARG A 168 8.88 3.34 0.20
N ALA A 169 10.12 3.83 0.16
CA ALA A 169 10.88 4.15 1.37
C ALA A 169 10.17 5.21 2.25
N ASN A 170 9.44 6.16 1.65
CA ASN A 170 8.66 7.16 2.37
C ASN A 170 7.45 6.57 3.14
N ALA A 171 7.04 5.33 2.87
CA ALA A 171 5.98 4.67 3.64
C ALA A 171 6.37 4.47 5.11
N VAL A 172 7.67 4.54 5.45
CA VAL A 172 8.15 4.54 6.84
C VAL A 172 7.43 5.59 7.71
N PHE A 173 7.13 6.76 7.13
CA PHE A 173 6.47 7.86 7.82
C PHE A 173 4.98 7.59 8.12
N ILE A 174 4.41 6.54 7.53
CA ILE A 174 3.04 6.07 7.84
C ILE A 174 3.10 4.82 8.72
N VAL A 175 3.93 3.85 8.34
CA VAL A 175 4.01 2.54 8.99
C VAL A 175 4.54 2.65 10.42
N VAL A 176 5.59 3.44 10.64
CA VAL A 176 6.20 3.55 11.98
C VAL A 176 5.25 4.23 12.98
N PRO A 177 4.63 5.39 12.69
CA PRO A 177 3.63 5.96 13.58
C PRO A 177 2.44 5.03 13.84
N LEU A 178 1.98 4.29 12.82
CA LEU A 178 0.91 3.30 12.99
C LEU A 178 1.30 2.20 13.99
N LEU A 179 2.49 1.61 13.86
CA LEU A 179 2.97 0.56 14.76
C LEU A 179 3.18 1.07 16.18
N VAL A 180 3.79 2.25 16.34
CA VAL A 180 4.06 2.86 17.65
C VAL A 180 2.77 3.27 18.36
N THR A 181 1.77 3.76 17.61
CA THR A 181 0.46 4.10 18.20
C THR A 181 -0.29 2.86 18.65
N LEU A 182 -0.22 1.76 17.88
CA LEU A 182 -0.81 0.46 18.21
C LEU A 182 -0.08 -0.29 19.34
N ALA A 183 1.20 0.00 19.57
CA ALA A 183 1.98 -0.64 20.62
C ALA A 183 1.43 -0.30 22.02
N PRO A 184 1.32 -1.30 22.92
CA PRO A 184 0.81 -1.08 24.28
C PRO A 184 1.76 -0.23 25.14
N ARG A 185 3.02 -0.11 24.73
CA ARG A 185 4.06 0.72 25.35
C ARG A 185 4.91 1.38 24.25
N PRO A 186 5.49 2.56 24.51
CA PRO A 186 5.37 3.36 25.73
C PRO A 186 3.99 4.05 25.85
N LYS A 187 3.54 4.35 27.07
CA LYS A 187 2.20 4.95 27.32
C LYS A 187 2.17 6.46 27.08
N HIS A 188 3.28 7.15 27.34
CA HIS A 188 3.37 8.61 27.24
C HIS A 188 3.59 9.07 25.80
N LEU A 189 2.98 10.20 25.43
CA LEU A 189 3.05 10.76 24.07
C LEU A 189 4.50 11.06 23.67
N LEU A 190 5.28 11.73 24.53
CA LEU A 190 6.67 12.08 24.23
C LEU A 190 7.54 10.83 23.98
N ALA A 191 7.37 9.80 24.79
CA ALA A 191 8.07 8.54 24.61
C ALA A 191 7.65 7.83 23.29
N LYS A 192 6.37 7.90 22.90
CA LYS A 192 5.93 7.41 21.58
C LYS A 192 6.57 8.20 20.44
N LEU A 193 6.68 9.52 20.56
CA LEU A 193 7.34 10.36 19.54
C LEU A 193 8.82 10.01 19.41
N VAL A 194 9.54 9.87 20.53
CA VAL A 194 10.96 9.49 20.53
C VAL A 194 11.18 8.10 19.94
N VAL A 195 10.39 7.11 20.38
CA VAL A 195 10.46 5.75 19.83
C VAL A 195 10.12 5.74 18.34
N GLY A 196 9.12 6.50 17.92
CA GLY A 196 8.75 6.66 16.52
C GLY A 196 9.90 7.24 15.69
N LEU A 197 10.53 8.32 16.16
CA LEU A 197 11.65 8.95 15.46
C LEU A 197 12.84 7.99 15.32
N ILE A 198 13.21 7.30 16.41
CA ILE A 198 14.28 6.30 16.40
C ILE A 198 13.95 5.16 15.43
N ALA A 199 12.72 4.65 15.46
CA ALA A 199 12.29 3.58 14.56
C ALA A 199 12.30 4.01 13.08
N VAL A 200 11.94 5.26 12.77
CA VAL A 200 12.07 5.80 11.40
C VAL A 200 13.53 5.76 10.95
N VAL A 201 14.46 6.29 11.76
CA VAL A 201 15.90 6.30 11.44
C VAL A 201 16.43 4.89 11.23
N ILE A 202 16.07 3.95 12.10
CA ILE A 202 16.47 2.54 11.98
C ILE A 202 15.95 1.95 10.67
N VAL A 203 14.66 2.12 10.36
CA VAL A 203 14.08 1.56 9.13
C VAL A 203 14.71 2.18 7.89
N LEU A 204 14.98 3.49 7.88
CA LEU A 204 15.68 4.15 6.79
C LEU A 204 17.11 3.64 6.59
N GLY A 205 17.82 3.30 7.67
CA GLY A 205 19.16 2.70 7.59
C GLY A 205 19.16 1.23 7.16
N VAL A 206 18.14 0.46 7.54
CA VAL A 206 18.04 -0.98 7.25
C VAL A 206 17.45 -1.26 5.86
N ALA A 207 16.53 -0.42 5.36
CA ALA A 207 15.85 -0.65 4.09
C ALA A 207 16.83 -0.80 2.88
N PRO A 208 17.89 0.02 2.74
CA PRO A 208 18.89 -0.18 1.68
C PRO A 208 19.62 -1.51 1.80
N VAL A 209 19.95 -1.94 3.04
CA VAL A 209 20.62 -3.23 3.29
C VAL A 209 19.74 -4.40 2.87
N VAL A 210 18.43 -4.33 3.16
CA VAL A 210 17.47 -5.35 2.71
C VAL A 210 17.36 -5.37 1.19
N ASN A 211 17.29 -4.21 0.54
CA ASN A 211 17.24 -4.11 -0.92
C ASN A 211 18.48 -4.71 -1.59
N HIS A 212 19.69 -4.40 -1.11
CA HIS A 212 20.91 -4.90 -1.74
C HIS A 212 21.26 -6.34 -1.35
N LYS A 213 21.13 -6.71 -0.07
CA LYS A 213 21.54 -8.05 0.39
C LYS A 213 20.47 -9.12 0.19
N MET A 214 19.19 -8.80 0.46
CA MET A 214 18.11 -9.80 0.35
C MET A 214 17.48 -9.81 -1.04
N LEU A 215 17.27 -8.64 -1.65
CA LEU A 215 16.62 -8.53 -2.97
C LEU A 215 17.62 -8.51 -4.14
N ARG A 216 18.94 -8.52 -3.85
CA ARG A 216 20.05 -8.55 -4.81
C ARG A 216 19.98 -7.43 -5.87
N ALA A 217 19.54 -6.24 -5.48
CA ALA A 217 19.49 -5.09 -6.38
C ALA A 217 20.90 -4.55 -6.67
N GLN A 218 21.23 -4.39 -7.94
CA GLN A 218 22.45 -3.71 -8.39
C GLN A 218 22.34 -2.20 -8.15
N HIS A 219 23.47 -1.54 -7.85
CA HIS A 219 23.51 -0.07 -7.77
C HIS A 219 23.36 0.53 -9.16
N SER A 220 22.36 1.39 -9.33
CA SER A 220 22.12 2.17 -10.55
C SER A 220 22.62 3.61 -10.44
N GLY A 221 23.02 4.07 -9.25
CA GLY A 221 23.58 5.41 -9.04
C GLY A 221 22.55 6.53 -9.09
N VAL A 222 21.25 6.23 -8.96
CA VAL A 222 20.14 7.20 -9.10
C VAL A 222 20.30 8.39 -8.17
N GLU A 223 20.87 8.16 -6.99
CA GLU A 223 21.14 9.18 -5.99
C GLU A 223 21.95 10.37 -6.53
N SER A 224 22.76 10.13 -7.58
CA SER A 224 23.56 11.17 -8.22
C SER A 224 22.81 11.94 -9.31
N THR A 225 21.66 11.43 -9.79
CA THR A 225 20.92 11.98 -10.93
C THR A 225 20.47 13.41 -10.66
N GLN A 226 19.95 13.69 -9.47
CA GLN A 226 19.45 15.02 -9.11
C GLN A 226 20.60 16.05 -9.06
N ALA A 227 21.71 15.69 -8.41
CA ALA A 227 22.90 16.54 -8.37
C ALA A 227 23.49 16.78 -9.78
N LEU A 228 23.48 15.76 -10.64
CA LEU A 228 23.93 15.88 -12.03
C LEU A 228 23.05 16.82 -12.85
N TYR A 229 21.72 16.74 -12.72
CA TYR A 229 20.80 17.68 -13.39
C TYR A 229 20.95 19.10 -12.85
N ASP A 230 21.17 19.28 -11.55
CA ASP A 230 21.40 20.60 -10.96
C ASP A 230 22.70 21.22 -11.51
N ILE A 231 23.79 20.45 -11.56
CA ILE A 231 25.07 20.90 -12.13
C ILE A 231 24.93 21.22 -13.62
N ALA A 232 24.24 20.36 -14.39
CA ALA A 232 24.00 20.59 -15.82
C ALA A 232 23.14 21.85 -16.05
N GLY A 233 22.14 22.08 -15.20
CA GLY A 233 21.32 23.29 -15.23
C GLY A 233 22.10 24.56 -14.93
N ILE A 234 23.02 24.52 -13.96
CA ILE A 234 23.95 25.62 -13.67
C ILE A 234 24.87 25.88 -14.87
N ALA A 235 25.46 24.83 -15.44
CA ALA A 235 26.37 24.93 -16.58
C ALA A 235 25.69 25.55 -17.82
N ALA A 236 24.45 25.13 -18.13
CA ALA A 236 23.68 25.65 -19.25
C ALA A 236 23.33 27.14 -19.10
N ARG A 237 23.02 27.59 -17.88
CA ARG A 237 22.70 29.01 -17.60
C ARG A 237 23.95 29.88 -17.54
N ALA A 238 25.07 29.34 -17.05
CA ALA A 238 26.35 30.04 -17.03
C ALA A 238 26.81 30.39 -18.46
N HIS A 239 26.63 29.48 -19.42
CA HIS A 239 26.98 29.69 -20.82
C HIS A 239 26.09 30.70 -21.57
N SER A 240 24.87 30.97 -21.11
CA SER A 240 23.96 31.95 -21.73
C SER A 240 24.13 33.38 -21.19
N SER A 241 25.13 33.60 -20.33
CA SER A 241 25.39 34.88 -19.65
C SER A 241 26.57 35.66 -20.24
N ASP A 242 27.22 35.10 -21.26
CA ASP A 242 28.27 35.70 -22.09
C ASP A 242 27.72 36.05 -23.48
#